data_AF-A0A967G1L0-F1
#
_entry.id   AF-A0A967G1L0-F1
#
_cell.length_a   1.000
_cell.length_b   1.000
_cell.length_c   1.000
_cell.angle_alpha   90.00
_cell.angle_beta   90.00
_cell.angle_gamma   90.00
#
_symmetry.space_group_name_H-M   'P 1'
#
loop_
_entity.id
_entity.type
_entity.pdbx_description
1 polymer ?
#
loop_
_entity_poly.entity_id
_entity_poly.type
_entity_poly.pdbx_seq_one_letter_code
_entity_poly.pdbx_strand_id
1 'polypeptide(L)'
;MKLNKDTMTRRRFLQTSTQVTALAGLSIATQAYGANNDRIRVGLVGCGGRGSGAAAQALTTGKSVVLTAMADVFEDRLHSSRKNLQNNEQFGQRVKVTENACFVGLDAYQKVIDSGVDVVLLATPPGFRPQHLRAAVEAGKHVFCEKPMATDAPGVRSVLRSAAKAKEKNLSLVAGFCWRYDLARRAFYQRIHQGAIGSIRAVYATYLTGPVKPMPAASRRPAGMSDVEWQLHNWYNFVWLSGDGLVEQACHSVDKIAWAMNGVLPLKAVATGGRQFPNNEGNIFDHIDVFYEFPDGVRAFMAQRQISNCYSDNSDYLIGAEGMGTIKGWSDPTITGKESWRYRGPKSNMYQVEHNELFDSIRSGKPINDGVWMAHSTLMAIMGRMAAYTGKEISWTEALNSEEQLVPDNLTWNMDLPIRPMAMPGKTKFV
;
A
#
# COMPACT_ATOMS: atom_id res chain seq x y z
N MET A 1 -50.00 -32.42 -62.78
CA MET A 1 -48.76 -32.96 -63.37
C MET A 1 -47.66 -32.91 -62.30
N LYS A 2 -47.28 -34.09 -61.75
CA LYS A 2 -46.10 -34.44 -60.91
C LYS A 2 -45.66 -33.41 -59.82
N LEU A 3 -45.93 -33.56 -58.50
CA LEU A 3 -45.28 -34.44 -57.48
C LEU A 3 -43.74 -34.52 -57.65
N ASN A 4 -42.88 -34.16 -56.70
CA ASN A 4 -42.78 -34.54 -55.26
C ASN A 4 -41.95 -33.49 -54.47
N LYS A 5 -42.37 -33.08 -53.25
CA LYS A 5 -42.00 -33.58 -51.89
C LYS A 5 -40.53 -33.36 -51.55
N ASP A 6 -40.22 -32.48 -50.59
CA ASP A 6 -40.09 -32.81 -49.16
C ASP A 6 -39.96 -31.52 -48.32
N THR A 7 -40.30 -31.38 -47.05
CA THR A 7 -41.25 -32.00 -46.10
C THR A 7 -41.27 -31.06 -44.87
N MET A 8 -42.44 -30.90 -44.26
CA MET A 8 -42.65 -30.54 -42.85
C MET A 8 -42.23 -29.15 -42.34
N THR A 9 -43.12 -28.20 -42.61
CA THR A 9 -43.50 -27.12 -41.71
C THR A 9 -44.16 -27.67 -40.43
N ARG A 10 -43.84 -27.09 -39.27
CA ARG A 10 -44.80 -26.87 -38.17
C ARG A 10 -44.50 -25.50 -37.58
N ARG A 11 -45.06 -24.41 -38.14
CA ARG A 11 -46.24 -23.70 -37.60
C ARG A 11 -46.19 -23.66 -36.05
N ARG A 12 -46.16 -22.49 -35.40
CA ARG A 12 -47.12 -21.41 -35.58
C ARG A 12 -46.62 -20.14 -34.88
N PHE A 13 -46.27 -19.15 -35.67
CA PHE A 13 -46.10 -17.76 -35.26
C PHE A 13 -47.47 -17.23 -34.77
N LEU A 14 -47.48 -16.69 -33.56
CA LEU A 14 -48.53 -15.86 -32.93
C LEU A 14 -49.93 -16.48 -32.75
N GLN A 15 -50.27 -16.85 -31.50
CA GLN A 15 -51.24 -16.11 -30.67
C GLN A 15 -51.51 -16.81 -29.32
N THR A 16 -51.33 -16.01 -28.25
CA THR A 16 -51.96 -16.06 -26.92
C THR A 16 -51.84 -17.30 -26.04
N SER A 17 -51.04 -17.17 -24.97
CA SER A 17 -51.50 -17.46 -23.59
C SER A 17 -50.42 -17.05 -22.58
N THR A 18 -50.78 -16.11 -21.72
CA THR A 18 -50.15 -15.80 -20.44
C THR A 18 -49.92 -17.07 -19.62
N GLN A 19 -48.66 -17.38 -19.28
CA GLN A 19 -48.30 -18.18 -18.10
C GLN A 19 -46.84 -17.91 -17.71
N VAL A 20 -46.68 -17.50 -16.46
CA VAL A 20 -45.44 -17.31 -15.71
C VAL A 20 -44.79 -18.68 -15.49
N THR A 21 -43.51 -18.87 -15.84
CA THR A 21 -42.61 -19.75 -15.07
C THR A 21 -41.12 -19.40 -15.31
N ALA A 22 -40.52 -18.84 -14.26
CA ALA A 22 -39.12 -18.87 -13.83
C ALA A 22 -37.99 -19.05 -14.88
N LEU A 23 -37.37 -17.95 -15.28
CA LEU A 23 -35.91 -17.95 -15.48
C LEU A 23 -35.28 -17.84 -14.10
N ALA A 24 -34.72 -18.98 -13.65
CA ALA A 24 -33.97 -19.10 -12.42
C ALA A 24 -32.96 -17.96 -12.31
N GLY A 25 -33.18 -17.08 -11.33
CA GLY A 25 -32.20 -16.09 -10.94
C GLY A 25 -30.91 -16.82 -10.56
N LEU A 26 -29.85 -16.57 -11.32
CA LEU A 26 -28.52 -16.59 -10.74
C LEU A 26 -28.46 -15.39 -9.80
N SER A 27 -29.05 -15.58 -8.62
CA SER A 27 -28.63 -14.89 -7.42
C SER A 27 -27.15 -15.20 -7.27
N ILE A 28 -26.30 -14.28 -7.77
CA ILE A 28 -24.98 -14.09 -7.19
C ILE A 28 -25.28 -13.96 -5.71
N ALA A 29 -24.90 -14.97 -4.95
CA ALA A 29 -24.94 -14.91 -3.50
C ALA A 29 -24.01 -13.77 -3.12
N THR A 30 -24.55 -12.55 -3.05
CA THR A 30 -24.16 -11.62 -2.00
C THR A 30 -24.29 -12.46 -0.75
N GLN A 31 -23.16 -12.91 -0.21
CA GLN A 31 -23.07 -13.32 1.16
C GLN A 31 -23.43 -12.06 1.96
N ALA A 32 -24.73 -11.77 2.04
CA ALA A 32 -25.27 -10.94 3.08
C ALA A 32 -24.70 -11.58 4.34
N TYR A 33 -23.93 -10.82 5.11
CA TYR A 33 -23.57 -11.20 6.47
C TYR A 33 -24.90 -11.40 7.20
N GLY A 34 -25.42 -12.63 7.12
CA GLY A 34 -26.59 -13.06 7.85
C GLY A 34 -26.27 -12.86 9.32
N ALA A 35 -27.27 -12.37 10.05
CA ALA A 35 -27.26 -12.02 11.46
C ALA A 35 -27.00 -13.20 12.43
N ASN A 36 -26.12 -14.13 12.05
CA ASN A 36 -25.74 -15.33 12.81
C ASN A 36 -24.23 -15.61 12.82
N ASN A 37 -23.40 -14.74 12.24
CA ASN A 37 -21.94 -14.87 12.36
C ASN A 37 -21.32 -13.53 12.80
N ASP A 38 -21.57 -13.16 14.06
CA ASP A 38 -21.15 -11.90 14.67
C ASP A 38 -19.62 -11.69 14.67
N ARG A 39 -18.81 -12.65 14.24
CA ARG A 39 -17.34 -12.57 14.33
C ARG A 39 -16.69 -12.30 12.98
N ILE A 40 -15.81 -11.30 12.94
CA ILE A 40 -14.94 -11.02 11.80
C ILE A 40 -13.59 -11.66 12.09
N ARG A 41 -13.19 -12.65 11.27
CA ARG A 41 -11.95 -13.39 11.38
C ARG A 41 -10.84 -12.69 10.61
N VAL A 42 -9.77 -12.37 11.30
CA VAL A 42 -8.62 -11.65 10.76
C VAL A 42 -7.45 -12.61 10.58
N GLY A 43 -6.78 -12.52 9.44
CA GLY A 43 -5.48 -13.13 9.19
C GLY A 43 -4.39 -12.06 9.11
N LEU A 44 -3.22 -12.31 9.71
CA LEU A 44 -2.04 -11.46 9.59
C LEU A 44 -1.00 -12.08 8.67
N VAL A 45 -0.51 -11.33 7.67
CA VAL A 45 0.63 -11.71 6.83
C VAL A 45 1.75 -10.69 7.04
N GLY A 46 2.87 -11.14 7.61
CA GLY A 46 3.99 -10.32 8.06
C GLY A 46 3.87 -9.97 9.54
N CYS A 47 4.57 -10.71 10.38
CA CYS A 47 4.54 -10.63 11.85
C CYS A 47 5.62 -9.70 12.42
N GLY A 48 6.08 -8.72 11.64
CA GLY A 48 6.95 -7.65 12.10
C GLY A 48 6.26 -6.64 13.03
N GLY A 49 6.98 -5.60 13.44
CA GLY A 49 6.45 -4.58 14.36
C GLY A 49 5.20 -3.88 13.83
N ARG A 50 5.19 -3.47 12.56
CA ARG A 50 4.03 -2.82 11.94
C ARG A 50 2.84 -3.76 11.79
N GLY A 51 3.06 -5.01 11.34
CA GLY A 51 2.01 -6.02 11.22
C GLY A 51 1.38 -6.40 12.55
N SER A 52 2.20 -6.57 13.59
CA SER A 52 1.72 -6.78 14.97
C SER A 52 0.88 -5.59 15.46
N GLY A 53 1.31 -4.37 15.11
CA GLY A 53 0.52 -3.16 15.32
C GLY A 53 -0.85 -3.24 14.64
N ALA A 54 -0.88 -3.49 13.33
CA ALA A 54 -2.11 -3.58 12.55
C ALA A 54 -3.08 -4.63 13.11
N ALA A 55 -2.57 -5.78 13.55
CA ALA A 55 -3.39 -6.80 14.22
C ALA A 55 -3.97 -6.29 15.55
N ALA A 56 -3.19 -5.58 16.37
CA ALA A 56 -3.68 -4.95 17.60
C ALA A 56 -4.75 -3.88 17.31
N GLN A 57 -4.55 -3.04 16.28
CA GLN A 57 -5.53 -2.03 15.88
C GLN A 57 -6.84 -2.65 15.37
N ALA A 58 -6.74 -3.69 14.53
CA ALA A 58 -7.88 -4.48 14.09
C ALA A 58 -8.68 -5.06 15.27
N LEU A 59 -7.99 -5.70 16.22
CA LEU A 59 -8.61 -6.24 17.43
C LEU A 59 -9.21 -5.14 18.31
N THR A 60 -8.76 -3.89 18.23
CA THR A 60 -9.32 -2.79 19.03
C THR A 60 -10.62 -2.21 18.45
N THR A 61 -10.99 -2.56 17.20
CA THR A 61 -12.19 -2.01 16.52
C THR A 61 -13.54 -2.57 17.01
N GLY A 62 -13.55 -3.55 17.93
CA GLY A 62 -14.77 -4.12 18.49
C GLY A 62 -14.62 -5.56 18.95
N LYS A 63 -15.50 -6.01 19.85
CA LYS A 63 -15.45 -7.35 20.49
C LYS A 63 -15.66 -8.52 19.53
N SER A 64 -16.27 -8.26 18.37
CA SER A 64 -16.52 -9.24 17.31
C SER A 64 -15.27 -9.62 16.49
N VAL A 65 -14.20 -8.83 16.56
CA VAL A 65 -13.00 -9.08 15.76
C VAL A 65 -12.07 -10.03 16.49
N VAL A 66 -11.68 -11.12 15.80
CA VAL A 66 -10.78 -12.16 16.31
C VAL A 66 -9.65 -12.42 15.31
N LEU A 67 -8.43 -12.62 15.80
CA LEU A 67 -7.28 -13.02 14.98
C LEU A 67 -7.22 -14.54 14.96
N THR A 68 -7.28 -15.16 13.78
CA THR A 68 -7.40 -16.63 13.64
C THR A 68 -6.25 -17.29 12.91
N ALA A 69 -5.48 -16.55 12.11
CA ALA A 69 -4.33 -17.07 11.39
C ALA A 69 -3.20 -16.04 11.29
N MET A 70 -1.96 -16.51 11.26
CA MET A 70 -0.76 -15.68 11.14
C MET A 70 0.25 -16.33 10.19
N ALA A 71 0.93 -15.50 9.40
CA ALA A 71 2.04 -15.91 8.55
C ALA A 71 3.25 -14.99 8.68
N ASP A 72 4.43 -15.60 8.66
CA ASP A 72 5.71 -14.93 8.44
C ASP A 72 6.65 -15.87 7.70
N VAL A 73 7.70 -15.33 7.09
CA VAL A 73 8.76 -16.17 6.52
C VAL A 73 9.72 -16.68 7.61
N PHE A 74 9.75 -16.00 8.77
CA PHE A 74 10.58 -16.35 9.91
C PHE A 74 9.74 -16.76 11.13
N GLU A 75 10.00 -17.97 11.64
CA GLU A 75 9.26 -18.56 12.75
C GLU A 75 9.37 -17.73 14.05
N ASP A 76 10.56 -17.20 14.36
CA ASP A 76 10.80 -16.39 15.55
C ASP A 76 9.92 -15.12 15.57
N ARG A 77 9.74 -14.48 14.41
CA ARG A 77 8.88 -13.31 14.24
C ARG A 77 7.41 -13.64 14.48
N LEU A 78 6.95 -14.75 13.92
CA LEU A 78 5.57 -15.20 14.09
C LEU A 78 5.26 -15.45 15.56
N HIS A 79 6.06 -16.29 16.23
CA HIS A 79 5.80 -16.67 17.62
C HIS A 79 5.95 -15.50 18.58
N SER A 80 6.94 -14.62 18.36
CA SER A 80 7.10 -13.39 19.16
C SER A 80 5.87 -12.48 19.03
N SER A 81 5.40 -12.26 17.80
CA SER A 81 4.20 -11.45 17.54
C SER A 81 2.96 -12.05 18.22
N ARG A 82 2.72 -13.36 18.02
CA ARG A 82 1.57 -14.06 18.58
C ARG A 82 1.54 -13.96 20.10
N LYS A 83 2.68 -14.23 20.76
CA LYS A 83 2.83 -14.13 22.21
C LYS A 83 2.53 -12.71 22.71
N ASN A 84 3.09 -11.69 22.05
CA ASN A 84 2.87 -10.29 22.43
C ASN A 84 1.39 -9.89 22.29
N LEU A 85 0.71 -10.34 21.23
CA LEU A 85 -0.71 -10.07 21.02
C LEU A 85 -1.59 -10.81 22.05
N GLN A 86 -1.27 -12.07 22.38
CA GLN A 86 -1.99 -12.85 23.39
C GLN A 86 -1.88 -12.27 24.80
N ASN A 87 -0.73 -11.67 25.12
CA ASN A 87 -0.48 -11.05 26.43
C ASN A 87 -1.14 -9.68 26.60
N ASN A 88 -1.80 -9.12 25.58
CA ASN A 88 -2.47 -7.84 25.70
C ASN A 88 -3.78 -7.98 26.51
N GLU A 89 -3.93 -7.19 27.57
CA GLU A 89 -5.08 -7.27 28.48
C GLU A 89 -6.43 -6.91 27.82
N GLN A 90 -6.43 -6.01 26.83
CA GLN A 90 -7.65 -5.52 26.21
C GLN A 90 -8.24 -6.51 25.19
N PHE A 91 -7.39 -7.28 24.51
CA PHE A 91 -7.83 -8.09 23.38
C PHE A 91 -7.19 -9.47 23.27
N GLY A 92 -6.26 -9.85 24.14
CA GLY A 92 -5.51 -11.10 24.04
C GLY A 92 -6.40 -12.34 23.95
N GLN A 93 -7.54 -12.34 24.65
CA GLN A 93 -8.54 -13.40 24.58
C GLN A 93 -9.18 -13.59 23.19
N ARG A 94 -9.03 -12.63 22.28
CA ARG A 94 -9.53 -12.67 20.89
C ARG A 94 -8.45 -13.06 19.89
N VAL A 95 -7.24 -13.33 20.35
CA VAL A 95 -6.21 -14.03 19.57
C VAL A 95 -6.50 -15.53 19.66
N LYS A 96 -7.19 -16.05 18.64
CA LYS A 96 -7.61 -17.45 18.51
C LYS A 96 -6.72 -18.26 17.55
N VAL A 97 -5.50 -17.78 17.32
CA VAL A 97 -4.49 -18.46 16.50
C VAL A 97 -3.99 -19.69 17.25
N THR A 98 -4.27 -20.87 16.70
CA THR A 98 -3.71 -22.15 17.15
C THR A 98 -2.39 -22.42 16.45
N GLU A 99 -1.65 -23.44 16.89
CA GLU A 99 -0.37 -23.80 16.25
C GLU A 99 -0.54 -24.16 14.76
N ASN A 100 -1.60 -24.88 14.41
CA ASN A 100 -1.91 -25.22 13.03
C ASN A 100 -2.35 -24.02 12.17
N ALA A 101 -2.56 -22.86 12.77
CA ALA A 101 -2.86 -21.60 12.08
C ALA A 101 -1.68 -20.60 12.12
N CYS A 102 -0.51 -21.07 12.54
CA CYS A 102 0.78 -20.42 12.38
C CYS A 102 1.46 -20.98 11.11
N PHE A 103 1.58 -20.16 10.08
CA PHE A 103 2.17 -20.58 8.81
C PHE A 103 3.54 -19.94 8.61
N VAL A 104 4.57 -20.75 8.40
CA VAL A 104 5.94 -20.27 8.15
C VAL A 104 6.38 -20.62 6.73
N GLY A 105 6.97 -19.66 6.03
CA GLY A 105 7.57 -19.86 4.71
C GLY A 105 7.12 -18.84 3.65
N LEU A 106 7.75 -18.89 2.47
CA LEU A 106 7.46 -17.97 1.36
C LEU A 106 6.02 -18.10 0.83
N ASP A 107 5.41 -19.26 0.98
CA ASP A 107 4.02 -19.56 0.57
C ASP A 107 3.00 -19.31 1.71
N ALA A 108 3.44 -18.93 2.91
CA ALA A 108 2.59 -18.87 4.10
C ALA A 108 1.45 -17.85 4.00
N TYR A 109 1.63 -16.78 3.21
CA TYR A 109 0.58 -15.79 2.95
C TYR A 109 -0.68 -16.45 2.35
N GLN A 110 -0.49 -17.41 1.44
CA GLN A 110 -1.58 -18.10 0.77
C GLN A 110 -2.35 -18.97 1.76
N LYS A 111 -1.65 -19.66 2.67
CA LYS A 111 -2.25 -20.47 3.75
C LYS A 111 -3.12 -19.62 4.68
N VAL A 112 -2.71 -18.39 5.01
CA VAL A 112 -3.56 -17.45 5.77
C VAL A 112 -4.82 -17.09 4.99
N ILE A 113 -4.69 -16.75 3.70
CA ILE A 113 -5.83 -16.40 2.84
C ILE A 113 -6.84 -17.57 2.76
N ASP A 114 -6.34 -18.79 2.65
CA ASP A 114 -7.14 -20.02 2.51
C ASP A 114 -7.68 -20.55 3.85
N SER A 115 -7.20 -20.04 4.99
CA SER A 115 -7.61 -20.46 6.34
C SER A 115 -9.04 -20.04 6.75
N GLY A 116 -9.82 -19.51 5.81
CA GLY A 116 -11.20 -19.08 6.06
C GLY A 116 -11.30 -17.72 6.76
N VAL A 117 -10.27 -16.89 6.75
CA VAL A 117 -10.35 -15.50 7.25
C VAL A 117 -11.29 -14.66 6.37
N ASP A 118 -11.82 -13.59 6.95
CA ASP A 118 -12.69 -12.62 6.27
C ASP A 118 -11.90 -11.35 5.87
N VAL A 119 -10.93 -10.96 6.70
CA VAL A 119 -10.03 -9.83 6.50
C VAL A 119 -8.58 -10.30 6.54
N VAL A 120 -7.75 -9.84 5.60
CA VAL A 120 -6.30 -10.08 5.60
C VAL A 120 -5.56 -8.77 5.82
N LEU A 121 -4.65 -8.75 6.80
CA LEU A 121 -3.74 -7.64 7.04
C LEU A 121 -2.40 -7.94 6.36
N LEU A 122 -2.04 -7.14 5.36
CA LEU A 122 -0.81 -7.30 4.59
C LEU A 122 0.25 -6.30 5.05
N ALA A 123 1.27 -6.81 5.76
CA ALA A 123 2.34 -6.02 6.38
C ALA A 123 3.75 -6.58 6.08
N THR A 124 3.90 -7.31 4.98
CA THR A 124 5.18 -7.81 4.46
C THR A 124 5.97 -6.69 3.76
N PRO A 125 7.28 -6.89 3.48
CA PRO A 125 8.04 -5.98 2.63
C PRO A 125 7.29 -5.62 1.33
N PRO A 126 7.37 -4.36 0.86
CA PRO A 126 6.63 -3.88 -0.30
C PRO A 126 6.73 -4.72 -1.57
N GLY A 127 7.89 -5.32 -1.85
CA GLY A 127 8.09 -6.16 -3.03
C GLY A 127 7.07 -7.31 -3.16
N PHE A 128 6.59 -7.85 -2.03
CA PHE A 128 5.59 -8.93 -2.04
C PHE A 128 4.15 -8.44 -2.14
N ARG A 129 3.92 -7.14 -1.95
CA ARG A 129 2.58 -6.63 -1.78
C ARG A 129 1.66 -6.83 -2.99
N PRO A 130 2.13 -6.63 -4.23
CA PRO A 130 1.29 -6.88 -5.42
C PRO A 130 0.76 -8.33 -5.48
N GLN A 131 1.59 -9.32 -5.13
CA GLN A 131 1.22 -10.73 -5.13
C GLN A 131 0.21 -11.04 -4.02
N HIS A 132 0.50 -10.60 -2.80
CA HIS A 132 -0.36 -10.86 -1.65
C HIS A 132 -1.73 -10.19 -1.78
N LEU A 133 -1.77 -8.95 -2.28
CA LEU A 133 -3.01 -8.22 -2.51
C LEU A 133 -3.87 -8.90 -3.59
N ARG A 134 -3.26 -9.30 -4.70
CA ARG A 134 -3.95 -10.03 -5.77
C ARG A 134 -4.60 -11.30 -5.21
N ALA A 135 -3.83 -12.13 -4.51
CA ALA A 135 -4.33 -13.38 -3.94
C ALA A 135 -5.50 -13.16 -2.96
N ALA A 136 -5.40 -12.16 -2.08
CA ALA A 136 -6.46 -11.85 -1.11
C ALA A 136 -7.76 -11.39 -1.81
N VAL A 137 -7.66 -10.51 -2.81
CA VAL A 137 -8.83 -10.02 -3.56
C VAL A 137 -9.44 -11.13 -4.43
N GLU A 138 -8.63 -11.94 -5.08
CA GLU A 138 -9.08 -13.11 -5.85
C GLU A 138 -9.82 -14.11 -4.97
N ALA A 139 -9.38 -14.31 -3.73
CA ALA A 139 -10.05 -15.13 -2.72
C ALA A 139 -11.25 -14.44 -2.04
N GLY A 140 -11.60 -13.21 -2.43
CA GLY A 140 -12.79 -12.51 -1.93
C GLY A 140 -12.62 -11.95 -0.51
N LYS A 141 -11.40 -11.60 -0.10
CA LYS A 141 -11.11 -11.11 1.25
C LYS A 141 -11.12 -9.58 1.29
N HIS A 142 -11.62 -9.02 2.39
CA HIS A 142 -11.35 -7.61 2.71
C HIS A 142 -9.87 -7.45 3.07
N VAL A 143 -9.28 -6.30 2.78
CA VAL A 143 -7.83 -6.12 2.91
C VAL A 143 -7.50 -4.79 3.60
N PHE A 144 -6.65 -4.88 4.62
CA PHE A 144 -5.76 -3.78 4.99
C PHE A 144 -4.41 -4.02 4.33
N CYS A 145 -3.92 -3.02 3.60
CA CYS A 145 -2.66 -3.11 2.88
C CYS A 145 -1.75 -1.99 3.32
N GLU A 146 -0.66 -2.29 4.05
CA GLU A 146 0.33 -1.29 4.44
C GLU A 146 0.85 -0.44 3.25
N LYS A 147 1.55 0.65 3.51
CA LYS A 147 2.31 1.34 2.44
C LYS A 147 3.74 0.79 2.34
N PRO A 148 4.45 1.05 1.23
CA PRO A 148 3.93 1.30 -0.13
C PRO A 148 3.35 0.01 -0.77
N MET A 149 2.69 0.16 -1.92
CA MET A 149 1.92 -0.94 -2.55
C MET A 149 2.74 -1.82 -3.50
N ALA A 150 3.91 -1.37 -3.91
CA ALA A 150 4.81 -2.03 -4.85
C ALA A 150 6.20 -1.38 -4.79
N THR A 151 7.19 -2.02 -5.38
CA THR A 151 8.53 -1.45 -5.58
C THR A 151 8.84 -1.13 -7.04
N ASP A 152 8.02 -1.57 -7.99
CA ASP A 152 8.18 -1.35 -9.43
C ASP A 152 6.84 -1.12 -10.15
N ALA A 153 6.90 -0.67 -11.41
CA ALA A 153 5.73 -0.33 -12.20
C ALA A 153 4.86 -1.55 -12.57
N PRO A 154 5.41 -2.74 -12.94
CA PRO A 154 4.62 -3.95 -13.10
C PRO A 154 3.79 -4.30 -11.85
N GLY A 155 4.39 -4.16 -10.66
CA GLY A 155 3.73 -4.31 -9.37
C GLY A 155 2.58 -3.31 -9.17
N VAL A 156 2.81 -2.02 -9.46
CA VAL A 156 1.75 -0.99 -9.43
C VAL A 156 0.59 -1.35 -10.35
N ARG A 157 0.85 -1.77 -11.60
CA ARG A 157 -0.20 -2.18 -12.53
C ARG A 157 -0.99 -3.37 -12.01
N SER A 158 -0.34 -4.31 -11.31
CA SER A 158 -1.02 -5.42 -10.62
C SER A 158 -1.92 -4.95 -9.47
N VAL A 159 -1.46 -3.98 -8.68
CA VAL A 159 -2.26 -3.36 -7.60
C VAL A 159 -3.49 -2.67 -8.17
N LEU A 160 -3.36 -1.91 -9.26
CA LEU A 160 -4.49 -1.25 -9.93
C LEU A 160 -5.55 -2.26 -10.41
N ARG A 161 -5.12 -3.38 -11.01
CA ARG A 161 -6.05 -4.47 -11.38
C ARG A 161 -6.73 -5.09 -10.17
N SER A 162 -6.00 -5.30 -9.08
CA SER A 162 -6.54 -5.83 -7.83
C SER A 162 -7.53 -4.86 -7.19
N ALA A 163 -7.27 -3.56 -7.23
CA ALA A 163 -8.18 -2.52 -6.76
C ALA A 163 -9.51 -2.50 -7.53
N ALA A 164 -9.44 -2.60 -8.86
CA ALA A 164 -10.62 -2.72 -9.71
C ALA A 164 -11.42 -3.99 -9.36
N LYS A 165 -10.73 -5.12 -9.18
CA LYS A 165 -11.37 -6.39 -8.81
C LYS A 165 -12.01 -6.36 -7.42
N ALA A 166 -11.38 -5.69 -6.46
CA ALA A 166 -11.94 -5.49 -5.12
C ALA A 166 -13.24 -4.69 -5.18
N LYS A 167 -13.31 -3.65 -6.02
CA LYS A 167 -14.52 -2.87 -6.25
C LYS A 167 -15.64 -3.71 -6.87
N GLU A 168 -15.33 -4.51 -7.91
CA GLU A 168 -16.29 -5.44 -8.52
C GLU A 168 -16.89 -6.42 -7.51
N LYS A 169 -16.07 -6.90 -6.57
CA LYS A 169 -16.47 -7.86 -5.54
C LYS A 169 -17.07 -7.21 -4.28
N ASN A 170 -17.26 -5.88 -4.27
CA ASN A 170 -17.73 -5.14 -3.10
C ASN A 170 -16.87 -5.35 -1.84
N LEU A 171 -15.55 -5.48 -2.03
CA LEU A 171 -14.58 -5.67 -0.95
C LEU A 171 -14.02 -4.34 -0.48
N SER A 172 -13.80 -4.25 0.83
CA SER A 172 -13.08 -3.14 1.44
C SER A 172 -11.58 -3.33 1.24
N LEU A 173 -10.91 -2.31 0.69
CA LEU A 173 -9.48 -2.20 0.51
C LEU A 173 -9.01 -0.87 1.10
N VAL A 174 -8.37 -0.93 2.27
CA VAL A 174 -7.86 0.24 2.99
C VAL A 174 -6.34 0.27 2.93
N ALA A 175 -5.79 1.44 2.63
CA ALA A 175 -4.36 1.67 2.51
C ALA A 175 -3.74 2.10 3.85
N GLY A 176 -2.53 1.60 4.16
CA GLY A 176 -1.71 2.03 5.31
C GLY A 176 -1.02 3.38 5.13
N PHE A 177 -1.50 4.23 4.22
CA PHE A 177 -1.13 5.64 4.17
C PHE A 177 -1.87 6.40 5.28
N CYS A 178 -1.54 6.07 6.52
CA CYS A 178 -2.29 6.42 7.72
C CYS A 178 -2.60 7.91 7.88
N TRP A 179 -1.76 8.82 7.38
CA TRP A 179 -2.03 10.27 7.40
C TRP A 179 -3.33 10.67 6.70
N ARG A 180 -3.82 9.87 5.74
CA ARG A 180 -5.13 10.03 5.11
C ARG A 180 -6.30 9.78 6.06
N TYR A 181 -6.04 9.15 7.21
CA TYR A 181 -6.98 8.85 8.28
C TYR A 181 -6.78 9.71 9.53
N ASP A 182 -5.81 10.65 9.51
CA ASP A 182 -5.66 11.62 10.60
C ASP A 182 -6.68 12.76 10.47
N LEU A 183 -7.43 13.03 11.54
CA LEU A 183 -8.49 14.05 11.53
C LEU A 183 -7.95 15.47 11.30
N ALA A 184 -6.77 15.78 11.84
CA ALA A 184 -6.14 17.08 11.66
C ALA A 184 -5.70 17.30 10.20
N ARG A 185 -5.08 16.28 9.59
CA ARG A 185 -4.67 16.34 8.17
C ARG A 185 -5.88 16.40 7.25
N ARG A 186 -6.93 15.62 7.49
CA ARG A 186 -8.19 15.71 6.72
C ARG A 186 -8.79 17.12 6.77
N ALA A 187 -8.89 17.70 7.97
CA ALA A 187 -9.42 19.05 8.14
C ALA A 187 -8.54 20.14 7.47
N PHE A 188 -7.22 19.93 7.44
CA PHE A 188 -6.28 20.80 6.75
C PHE A 188 -6.44 20.71 5.24
N TYR A 189 -6.34 19.52 4.65
CA TYR A 189 -6.43 19.35 3.19
C TYR A 189 -7.82 19.75 2.65
N GLN A 190 -8.89 19.51 3.41
CA GLN A 190 -10.21 20.02 3.06
C GLN A 190 -10.21 21.55 2.87
N ARG A 191 -9.54 22.30 3.74
CA ARG A 191 -9.42 23.76 3.62
C ARG A 191 -8.53 24.19 2.47
N ILE A 192 -7.42 23.47 2.26
CA ILE A 192 -6.55 23.70 1.09
C ILE A 192 -7.37 23.56 -0.20
N HIS A 193 -8.15 22.50 -0.34
CA HIS A 193 -9.01 22.26 -1.51
C HIS A 193 -10.16 23.25 -1.64
N GLN A 194 -10.60 23.86 -0.54
CA GLN A 194 -11.57 24.95 -0.52
C GLN A 194 -10.94 26.33 -0.83
N GLY A 195 -9.63 26.38 -1.13
CA GLY A 195 -8.95 27.60 -1.56
C GLY A 195 -8.42 28.47 -0.43
N ALA A 196 -8.22 27.93 0.78
CA ALA A 196 -7.74 28.70 1.94
C ALA A 196 -6.37 29.40 1.74
N ILE A 197 -5.58 28.96 0.75
CA ILE A 197 -4.30 29.57 0.36
C ILE A 197 -4.28 30.05 -1.11
N GLY A 198 -5.46 30.14 -1.75
CA GLY A 198 -5.57 30.35 -3.20
C GLY A 198 -5.03 29.17 -4.00
N SER A 199 -4.71 29.40 -5.28
CA SER A 199 -4.11 28.37 -6.15
C SER A 199 -2.72 27.98 -5.64
N ILE A 200 -2.46 26.68 -5.49
CA ILE A 200 -1.14 26.15 -5.13
C ILE A 200 -0.13 26.51 -6.22
N ARG A 201 1.03 27.02 -5.81
CA ARG A 201 2.15 27.38 -6.68
C ARG A 201 3.33 26.43 -6.50
N ALA A 202 3.59 26.05 -5.25
CA ALA A 202 4.61 25.08 -4.94
C ALA A 202 4.26 24.25 -3.71
N VAL A 203 4.77 23.02 -3.65
CA VAL A 203 4.79 22.21 -2.43
C VAL A 203 6.23 21.82 -2.13
N TYR A 204 6.69 22.05 -0.91
CA TYR A 204 7.99 21.56 -0.45
C TYR A 204 7.78 20.58 0.71
N ALA A 205 8.20 19.34 0.52
CA ALA A 205 8.09 18.30 1.53
C ALA A 205 9.47 17.73 1.86
N THR A 206 9.67 17.39 3.12
CA THR A 206 10.92 16.83 3.64
C THR A 206 10.66 15.49 4.33
N TYR A 207 11.63 14.60 4.23
CA TYR A 207 11.76 13.39 5.04
C TYR A 207 13.25 13.13 5.26
N LEU A 208 13.81 13.89 6.21
CA LEU A 208 15.22 13.92 6.55
C LEU A 208 15.42 13.21 7.88
N THR A 209 15.83 11.95 7.83
CA THR A 209 16.00 11.09 9.01
C THR A 209 17.34 10.36 8.96
N GLY A 210 17.59 9.50 9.96
CA GLY A 210 18.58 8.43 9.86
C GLY A 210 17.99 7.19 9.15
N PRO A 211 18.84 6.21 8.82
CA PRO A 211 18.42 4.92 8.28
C PRO A 211 17.56 4.14 9.30
N VAL A 212 16.52 3.47 8.82
CA VAL A 212 15.61 2.66 9.67
C VAL A 212 16.32 1.42 10.22
N LYS A 213 16.99 0.69 9.35
CA LYS A 213 17.82 -0.47 9.69
C LYS A 213 19.08 -0.46 8.82
N PRO A 214 20.22 0.01 9.33
CA PRO A 214 21.49 -0.04 8.60
C PRO A 214 21.83 -1.45 8.13
N MET A 215 22.39 -1.57 6.92
CA MET A 215 22.88 -2.85 6.42
C MET A 215 24.10 -3.29 7.24
N PRO A 216 24.13 -4.51 7.81
CA PRO A 216 25.34 -5.05 8.41
C PRO A 216 26.44 -5.32 7.37
N ALA A 217 27.69 -5.43 7.81
CA ALA A 217 28.79 -5.86 6.94
C ALA A 217 28.54 -7.27 6.39
N ALA A 218 28.96 -7.53 5.15
CA ALA A 218 28.85 -8.84 4.50
C ALA A 218 29.46 -9.97 5.35
N SER A 219 30.57 -9.68 6.04
CA SER A 219 31.25 -10.61 6.95
C SER A 219 30.42 -11.03 8.18
N ARG A 220 29.28 -10.36 8.44
CA ARG A 220 28.33 -10.75 9.50
C ARG A 220 27.23 -11.68 9.00
N ARG A 221 27.20 -12.02 7.71
CA ARG A 221 26.26 -13.01 7.18
C ARG A 221 26.58 -14.38 7.78
N PRO A 222 25.63 -15.04 8.48
CA PRO A 222 25.85 -16.37 9.02
C PRO A 222 26.25 -17.36 7.93
N ALA A 223 27.19 -18.26 8.25
CA ALA A 223 27.60 -19.31 7.32
C ALA A 223 26.39 -20.19 6.96
N GLY A 224 26.22 -20.47 5.66
CA GLY A 224 25.11 -21.27 5.15
C GLY A 224 23.78 -20.52 4.95
N MET A 225 23.67 -19.25 5.36
CA MET A 225 22.48 -18.44 5.08
C MET A 225 22.38 -18.15 3.58
N SER A 226 21.22 -18.41 2.97
CA SER A 226 21.02 -18.20 1.53
C SER A 226 20.87 -16.73 1.15
N ASP A 227 20.96 -16.41 -0.15
CA ASP A 227 20.85 -15.01 -0.62
C ASP A 227 19.48 -14.44 -0.32
N VAL A 228 18.44 -15.24 -0.54
CA VAL A 228 17.05 -14.87 -0.27
C VAL A 228 16.86 -14.58 1.21
N GLU A 229 17.36 -15.46 2.09
CA GLU A 229 17.26 -15.28 3.54
C GLU A 229 18.02 -14.04 4.02
N TRP A 230 19.24 -13.83 3.53
CA TRP A 230 20.05 -12.65 3.85
C TRP A 230 19.35 -11.35 3.47
N GLN A 231 18.77 -11.31 2.27
CA GLN A 231 18.08 -10.13 1.78
C GLN A 231 16.76 -9.88 2.53
N LEU A 232 16.00 -10.93 2.85
CA LEU A 232 14.75 -10.81 3.63
C LEU A 232 14.99 -10.32 5.06
N HIS A 233 16.04 -10.79 5.73
CA HIS A 233 16.39 -10.27 7.05
C HIS A 233 16.78 -8.79 7.01
N ASN A 234 17.32 -8.31 5.89
CA ASN A 234 17.84 -6.95 5.75
C ASN A 234 17.07 -6.11 4.71
N TRP A 235 15.79 -6.43 4.51
CA TRP A 235 14.95 -6.00 3.39
C TRP A 235 14.91 -4.49 3.12
N TYR A 236 15.09 -3.64 4.14
CA TYR A 236 15.16 -2.19 3.97
C TYR A 236 16.24 -1.75 2.98
N ASN A 237 17.32 -2.54 2.82
CA ASN A 237 18.52 -2.16 2.07
C ASN A 237 18.55 -2.70 0.63
N PHE A 238 17.49 -3.39 0.19
CA PHE A 238 17.41 -3.97 -1.14
C PHE A 238 16.24 -3.39 -1.93
N VAL A 239 16.54 -2.80 -3.09
CA VAL A 239 15.56 -2.05 -3.89
C VAL A 239 14.33 -2.90 -4.28
N TRP A 240 14.48 -4.20 -4.53
CA TRP A 240 13.34 -5.05 -4.88
C TRP A 240 12.39 -5.30 -3.71
N LEU A 241 12.88 -5.25 -2.47
CA LEU A 241 12.10 -5.45 -1.26
C LEU A 241 11.51 -4.14 -0.74
N SER A 242 12.34 -3.11 -0.53
CA SER A 242 11.91 -1.84 0.06
C SER A 242 11.48 -0.81 -0.97
N GLY A 243 12.13 -0.80 -2.14
CA GLY A 243 11.96 0.23 -3.14
C GLY A 243 12.82 1.48 -2.91
N ASP A 244 13.77 1.48 -1.97
CA ASP A 244 14.53 2.66 -1.48
C ASP A 244 13.78 3.49 -0.40
N GLY A 245 14.48 4.37 0.31
CA GLY A 245 13.95 5.25 1.35
C GLY A 245 12.89 6.23 0.84
N LEU A 246 12.98 6.68 -0.42
CA LEU A 246 11.92 7.48 -1.05
C LEU A 246 10.60 6.72 -1.17
N VAL A 247 10.65 5.46 -1.62
CA VAL A 247 9.45 4.63 -1.86
C VAL A 247 8.93 4.04 -0.56
N GLU A 248 9.80 3.62 0.36
CA GLU A 248 9.39 2.94 1.58
C GLU A 248 9.00 3.90 2.71
N GLN A 249 9.83 4.88 3.03
CA GLN A 249 9.59 5.79 4.15
C GLN A 249 8.92 7.09 3.68
N ALA A 250 9.55 7.76 2.73
CA ALA A 250 9.18 9.11 2.35
C ALA A 250 7.96 9.17 1.43
N CYS A 251 7.40 8.01 1.04
CA CYS A 251 6.16 7.91 0.30
C CYS A 251 4.96 8.52 1.04
N HIS A 252 5.01 8.64 2.38
CA HIS A 252 4.04 9.44 3.12
C HIS A 252 4.08 10.92 2.72
N SER A 253 5.27 11.49 2.54
CA SER A 253 5.45 12.87 2.08
C SER A 253 5.09 13.03 0.61
N VAL A 254 5.40 12.03 -0.22
CA VAL A 254 4.93 11.98 -1.62
C VAL A 254 3.40 11.92 -1.70
N ASP A 255 2.75 11.11 -0.87
CA ASP A 255 1.28 11.04 -0.80
C ASP A 255 0.66 12.36 -0.35
N LYS A 256 1.29 13.05 0.61
CA LYS A 256 0.86 14.39 1.05
C LYS A 256 1.00 15.45 -0.05
N ILE A 257 1.99 15.34 -0.94
CA ILE A 257 2.07 16.16 -2.16
C ILE A 257 0.89 15.81 -3.10
N ALA A 258 0.65 14.53 -3.38
CA ALA A 258 -0.48 14.11 -4.22
C ALA A 258 -1.83 14.56 -3.63
N TRP A 259 -1.95 14.58 -2.30
CA TRP A 259 -3.14 15.08 -1.60
C TRP A 259 -3.29 16.59 -1.76
N ALA A 260 -2.20 17.36 -1.65
CA ALA A 260 -2.22 18.80 -1.87
C ALA A 260 -2.76 19.13 -3.27
N MET A 261 -2.34 18.36 -4.27
CA MET A 261 -2.76 18.49 -5.67
C MET A 261 -4.15 17.92 -5.96
N ASN A 262 -4.92 17.54 -4.94
CA ASN A 262 -6.26 16.98 -5.05
C ASN A 262 -6.36 15.80 -6.04
N GLY A 263 -5.34 14.93 -6.05
CA GLY A 263 -5.28 13.75 -6.92
C GLY A 263 -4.87 14.03 -8.37
N VAL A 264 -4.61 15.29 -8.75
CA VAL A 264 -3.96 15.59 -10.03
C VAL A 264 -2.57 14.93 -10.04
N LEU A 265 -2.26 14.24 -11.12
CA LEU A 265 -1.01 13.49 -11.30
C LEU A 265 0.08 14.42 -11.84
N PRO A 266 1.36 14.23 -11.46
CA PRO A 266 2.45 14.99 -12.07
C PRO A 266 2.57 14.61 -13.55
N LEU A 267 2.97 15.57 -14.39
CA LEU A 267 3.32 15.33 -15.79
C LEU A 267 4.63 14.56 -15.89
N LYS A 268 5.62 14.98 -15.11
CA LYS A 268 7.00 14.49 -15.16
C LYS A 268 7.78 14.81 -13.89
N ALA A 269 8.93 14.16 -13.74
CA ALA A 269 9.85 14.37 -12.64
C ALA A 269 11.30 14.31 -13.12
N VAL A 270 12.13 15.15 -12.51
CA VAL A 270 13.60 14.99 -12.49
C VAL A 270 14.02 14.81 -11.04
N ALA A 271 15.16 14.16 -10.81
CA ALA A 271 15.66 13.99 -9.45
C ALA A 271 17.18 13.92 -9.43
N THR A 272 17.74 14.30 -8.29
CA THR A 272 19.15 14.10 -7.94
C THR A 272 19.22 13.19 -6.74
N GLY A 273 20.21 12.30 -6.71
CA GLY A 273 20.39 11.42 -5.57
C GLY A 273 21.61 10.55 -5.74
N GLY A 274 21.90 9.80 -4.69
CA GLY A 274 23.01 8.89 -4.70
C GLY A 274 23.21 8.27 -3.35
N ARG A 275 24.42 7.75 -3.16
CA ARG A 275 24.84 7.22 -1.89
C ARG A 275 26.19 7.79 -1.52
N GLN A 276 26.25 8.47 -0.37
CA GLN A 276 27.47 9.05 0.16
C GLN A 276 28.18 8.08 1.13
N PHE A 277 27.41 7.35 1.95
CA PHE A 277 27.96 6.40 2.93
C PHE A 277 27.92 4.98 2.38
N PRO A 278 29.02 4.20 2.37
CA PRO A 278 28.99 2.81 1.90
C PRO A 278 27.86 1.98 2.55
N ASN A 279 27.10 1.20 1.76
CA ASN A 279 26.01 0.36 2.29
C ASN A 279 26.40 -1.08 2.58
N ASN A 280 27.69 -1.39 2.72
CA ASN A 280 28.17 -2.78 2.66
C ASN A 280 27.71 -3.46 1.36
N GLU A 281 26.60 -4.20 1.42
CA GLU A 281 25.98 -4.95 0.33
C GLU A 281 24.59 -4.41 -0.10
N GLY A 282 24.06 -3.37 0.54
CA GLY A 282 22.77 -2.80 0.11
C GLY A 282 22.87 -1.97 -1.18
N ASN A 283 21.79 -1.91 -1.95
CA ASN A 283 21.77 -1.29 -3.29
C ASN A 283 20.74 -0.15 -3.44
N ILE A 284 20.47 0.55 -2.33
CA ILE A 284 19.63 1.74 -2.28
C ILE A 284 20.46 3.01 -2.07
N PHE A 285 19.95 4.15 -2.51
CA PHE A 285 20.49 5.47 -2.22
C PHE A 285 20.29 5.84 -0.74
N ASP A 286 21.07 6.79 -0.23
CA ASP A 286 20.88 7.36 1.10
C ASP A 286 20.24 8.76 1.06
N HIS A 287 20.15 9.37 -0.13
CA HIS A 287 19.42 10.61 -0.37
C HIS A 287 18.86 10.69 -1.79
N ILE A 288 17.65 11.25 -1.91
CA ILE A 288 16.99 11.56 -3.18
C ILE A 288 16.20 12.86 -3.00
N ASP A 289 16.45 13.83 -3.88
CA ASP A 289 15.66 15.05 -4.02
C ASP A 289 14.93 15.02 -5.37
N VAL A 290 13.60 15.07 -5.31
CA VAL A 290 12.73 14.97 -6.49
C VAL A 290 12.03 16.28 -6.79
N PHE A 291 11.94 16.61 -8.07
CA PHE A 291 11.29 17.79 -8.61
C PHE A 291 10.16 17.34 -9.53
N TYR A 292 8.93 17.38 -9.04
CA TYR A 292 7.74 17.05 -9.82
C TYR A 292 7.18 18.29 -10.53
N GLU A 293 6.81 18.13 -11.79
CA GLU A 293 6.02 19.10 -12.56
C GLU A 293 4.57 18.64 -12.61
N PHE A 294 3.65 19.52 -12.26
CA PHE A 294 2.21 19.34 -12.42
C PHE A 294 1.67 20.25 -13.54
N PRO A 295 0.43 20.03 -14.01
CA PRO A 295 -0.25 20.98 -14.88
C PRO A 295 -0.20 22.43 -14.36
N ASP A 296 -0.34 23.39 -15.27
CA ASP A 296 -0.33 24.83 -14.99
C ASP A 296 0.98 25.35 -14.36
N GLY A 297 2.08 24.61 -14.55
CA GLY A 297 3.42 25.00 -14.10
C GLY A 297 3.67 24.85 -12.60
N VAL A 298 2.77 24.21 -11.85
CA VAL A 298 2.93 23.96 -10.42
C VAL A 298 4.09 22.98 -10.19
N ARG A 299 4.91 23.25 -9.17
CA ARG A 299 6.09 22.45 -8.83
C ARG A 299 5.95 21.82 -7.45
N ALA A 300 6.36 20.56 -7.30
CA ALA A 300 6.54 19.98 -5.97
C ALA A 300 7.97 19.47 -5.80
N PHE A 301 8.52 19.72 -4.62
CA PHE A 301 9.89 19.41 -4.25
C PHE A 301 9.83 18.44 -3.08
N MET A 302 10.46 17.27 -3.23
CA MET A 302 10.47 16.23 -2.21
C MET A 302 11.92 15.90 -1.86
N ALA A 303 12.35 16.30 -0.66
CA ALA A 303 13.69 16.02 -0.17
C ALA A 303 13.68 14.81 0.78
N GLN A 304 14.38 13.73 0.43
CA GLN A 304 14.51 12.54 1.24
C GLN A 304 15.98 12.27 1.58
N ARG A 305 16.27 12.00 2.86
CA ARG A 305 17.60 11.60 3.33
C ARG A 305 17.51 10.59 4.47
N GLN A 306 18.40 9.60 4.48
CA GLN A 306 18.60 8.61 5.53
C GLN A 306 20.07 8.54 5.94
N ILE A 307 20.55 9.61 6.58
CA ILE A 307 21.92 9.74 7.05
C ILE A 307 21.88 10.19 8.52
N SER A 308 22.51 9.40 9.38
CA SER A 308 22.59 9.67 10.82
C SER A 308 23.37 10.95 11.13
N ASN A 309 23.08 11.57 12.27
CA ASN A 309 23.78 12.76 12.78
C ASN A 309 23.71 14.00 11.84
N CYS A 310 22.66 14.09 11.03
CA CYS A 310 22.33 15.26 10.22
C CYS A 310 21.06 15.96 10.73
N TYR A 311 20.84 17.21 10.31
CA TYR A 311 19.61 17.95 10.58
C TYR A 311 18.37 17.14 10.21
N SER A 312 17.47 16.90 11.16
CA SER A 312 16.26 16.10 10.96
C SER A 312 15.04 16.99 10.73
N ASP A 313 14.22 16.61 9.76
CA ASP A 313 12.97 17.30 9.43
C ASP A 313 12.00 16.35 8.73
N ASN A 314 10.71 16.54 8.98
CA ASN A 314 9.63 15.84 8.28
C ASN A 314 8.47 16.81 8.20
N SER A 315 8.51 17.73 7.25
CA SER A 315 7.57 18.84 7.15
C SER A 315 7.02 18.97 5.75
N ASP A 316 5.83 19.52 5.63
CA ASP A 316 5.18 19.85 4.35
C ASP A 316 4.79 21.32 4.36
N TYR A 317 5.25 22.05 3.35
CA TYR A 317 4.98 23.46 3.12
C TYR A 317 4.22 23.60 1.80
N LEU A 318 2.96 24.04 1.87
CA LEU A 318 2.11 24.25 0.71
C LEU A 318 2.04 25.75 0.47
N ILE A 319 2.66 26.21 -0.61
CA ILE A 319 2.77 27.63 -0.97
C ILE A 319 1.69 27.94 -2.00
N GLY A 320 0.73 28.78 -1.63
CA GLY A 320 -0.35 29.21 -2.50
C GLY A 320 -0.26 30.70 -2.84
N ALA A 321 -1.10 31.13 -3.79
CA ALA A 321 -1.14 32.52 -4.25
C ALA A 321 -1.58 33.52 -3.17
N GLU A 322 -2.29 33.06 -2.14
CA GLU A 322 -2.90 33.91 -1.11
C GLU A 322 -2.52 33.49 0.33
N GLY A 323 -1.59 32.54 0.47
CA GLY A 323 -1.18 32.04 1.78
C GLY A 323 -0.28 30.81 1.72
N MET A 324 -0.05 30.23 2.89
CA MET A 324 0.77 29.04 3.09
C MET A 324 0.10 28.08 4.07
N GLY A 325 0.06 26.81 3.71
CA GLY A 325 -0.25 25.70 4.59
C GLY A 325 1.04 25.06 5.12
N THR A 326 1.05 24.61 6.36
CA THR A 326 2.25 24.00 6.96
C THR A 326 1.89 22.83 7.87
N ILE A 327 2.62 21.73 7.71
CA ILE A 327 2.60 20.55 8.56
C ILE A 327 4.03 20.32 9.04
N LYS A 328 4.27 20.28 10.36
CA LYS A 328 5.61 20.05 10.94
C LYS A 328 5.65 18.75 11.72
N GLY A 329 6.06 17.67 11.07
CA GLY A 329 6.10 16.32 11.61
C GLY A 329 4.72 15.88 12.09
N TRP A 330 4.65 15.62 13.39
CA TRP A 330 3.45 15.18 14.10
C TRP A 330 2.64 16.33 14.69
N SER A 331 3.08 17.58 14.49
CA SER A 331 2.39 18.78 15.01
C SER A 331 1.05 18.99 14.32
N ASP A 332 0.17 19.78 14.95
CA ASP A 332 -1.06 20.21 14.29
C ASP A 332 -0.75 21.06 13.05
N PRO A 333 -1.47 20.86 11.95
CA PRO A 333 -1.30 21.67 10.76
C PRO A 333 -1.80 23.10 10.97
N THR A 334 -1.20 24.04 10.26
CA THR A 334 -1.52 25.47 10.29
C THR A 334 -1.70 26.02 8.89
N ILE A 335 -2.51 27.06 8.75
CA ILE A 335 -2.66 27.85 7.53
C ILE A 335 -2.48 29.33 7.90
N THR A 336 -1.71 30.04 7.11
CA THR A 336 -1.57 31.49 7.18
C THR A 336 -1.89 32.08 5.80
N GLY A 337 -2.88 32.95 5.70
CA GLY A 337 -3.29 33.55 4.43
C GLY A 337 -4.29 34.67 4.67
N LYS A 338 -5.40 34.69 3.90
CA LYS A 338 -6.56 35.56 4.17
C LYS A 338 -7.06 35.43 5.61
N GLU A 339 -7.03 34.22 6.15
CA GLU A 339 -7.30 33.92 7.55
C GLU A 339 -6.20 33.03 8.13
N SER A 340 -5.90 33.20 9.42
CA SER A 340 -5.03 32.28 10.16
C SER A 340 -5.84 31.14 10.73
N TRP A 341 -5.42 29.90 10.49
CA TRP A 341 -6.07 28.71 11.01
C TRP A 341 -5.06 27.73 11.60
N ARG A 342 -5.47 27.04 12.67
CA ARG A 342 -4.77 25.88 13.23
C ARG A 342 -5.80 24.86 13.66
N TYR A 343 -5.49 23.58 13.50
CA TYR A 343 -6.37 22.53 13.98
C TYR A 343 -6.58 22.62 15.51
N ARG A 344 -7.84 22.66 15.95
CA ARG A 344 -8.26 22.64 17.36
C ARG A 344 -9.29 21.53 17.65
N GLY A 345 -9.46 20.59 16.72
CA GLY A 345 -10.38 19.47 16.87
C GLY A 345 -9.81 18.34 17.73
N PRO A 346 -10.55 17.23 17.86
CA PRO A 346 -10.10 16.08 18.63
C PRO A 346 -8.82 15.47 18.06
N LYS A 347 -7.97 14.95 18.94
CA LYS A 347 -6.79 14.18 18.55
C LYS A 347 -7.21 12.79 18.12
N SER A 348 -6.54 12.25 17.10
CA SER A 348 -6.76 10.90 16.59
C SER A 348 -5.47 10.11 16.59
N ASN A 349 -5.57 8.79 16.80
CA ASN A 349 -4.53 7.86 16.39
C ASN A 349 -4.84 7.41 14.97
N MET A 350 -4.11 7.94 14.00
CA MET A 350 -4.29 7.63 12.58
C MET A 350 -4.27 6.13 12.25
N TYR A 351 -3.41 5.36 12.93
CA TYR A 351 -3.34 3.91 12.77
C TYR A 351 -4.59 3.20 13.32
N GLN A 352 -5.26 3.77 14.32
CA GLN A 352 -6.50 3.19 14.81
C GLN A 352 -7.69 3.60 13.95
N VAL A 353 -7.71 4.83 13.45
CA VAL A 353 -8.81 5.35 12.61
C VAL A 353 -8.92 4.58 11.30
N GLU A 354 -7.80 4.28 10.62
CA GLU A 354 -7.82 3.49 9.38
C GLU A 354 -8.43 2.09 9.58
N HIS A 355 -8.13 1.46 10.72
CA HIS A 355 -8.74 0.17 11.07
C HIS A 355 -10.21 0.34 11.47
N ASN A 356 -10.57 1.33 12.28
CA ASN A 356 -11.98 1.56 12.64
C ASN A 356 -12.84 1.72 11.38
N GLU A 357 -12.41 2.58 10.44
CA GLU A 357 -13.11 2.82 9.18
C GLU A 357 -13.15 1.57 8.30
N LEU A 358 -12.06 0.78 8.23
CA LEU A 358 -12.08 -0.52 7.54
C LEU A 358 -13.18 -1.43 8.10
N PHE A 359 -13.19 -1.69 9.41
CA PHE A 359 -14.15 -2.64 9.98
C PHE A 359 -15.59 -2.11 9.98
N ASP A 360 -15.80 -0.79 10.10
CA ASP A 360 -17.12 -0.17 9.96
C ASP A 360 -17.64 -0.24 8.52
N SER A 361 -16.75 -0.09 7.52
CA SER A 361 -17.10 -0.28 6.10
C SER A 361 -17.62 -1.70 5.82
N ILE A 362 -17.02 -2.70 6.47
CA ILE A 362 -17.41 -4.11 6.35
C ILE A 362 -18.78 -4.34 7.02
N ARG A 363 -18.93 -3.90 8.28
CA ARG A 363 -20.17 -4.08 9.05
C ARG A 363 -21.37 -3.39 8.39
N SER A 364 -21.15 -2.22 7.81
CA SER A 364 -22.20 -1.44 7.16
C SER A 364 -22.49 -1.86 5.71
N GLY A 365 -21.68 -2.77 5.14
CA GLY A 365 -21.77 -3.15 3.72
C GLY A 365 -21.44 -2.00 2.75
N LYS A 366 -20.74 -0.97 3.22
CA LYS A 366 -20.32 0.21 2.43
C LYS A 366 -18.79 0.20 2.30
N PRO A 367 -18.22 -0.59 1.39
CA PRO A 367 -16.77 -0.78 1.34
C PRO A 367 -16.02 0.51 1.01
N ILE A 368 -14.87 0.68 1.67
CA ILE A 368 -13.86 1.67 1.31
C ILE A 368 -12.96 1.06 0.23
N ASN A 369 -12.61 1.80 -0.80
CA ASN A 369 -11.65 1.35 -1.81
C ASN A 369 -10.62 2.45 -2.08
N ASP A 370 -9.49 2.33 -1.41
CA ASP A 370 -8.35 3.24 -1.55
C ASP A 370 -7.46 2.95 -2.75
N GLY A 371 -7.76 1.86 -3.47
CA GLY A 371 -6.79 1.15 -4.28
C GLY A 371 -6.16 1.96 -5.41
N VAL A 372 -6.93 2.86 -6.04
CA VAL A 372 -6.43 3.70 -7.14
C VAL A 372 -5.48 4.77 -6.63
N TRP A 373 -5.90 5.55 -5.62
CA TRP A 373 -5.08 6.66 -5.15
C TRP A 373 -3.82 6.16 -4.43
N MET A 374 -3.89 5.05 -3.69
CA MET A 374 -2.72 4.48 -3.02
C MET A 374 -1.67 3.94 -4.01
N ALA A 375 -2.13 3.41 -5.15
CA ALA A 375 -1.26 2.95 -6.23
C ALA A 375 -0.60 4.13 -6.93
N HIS A 376 -1.35 5.23 -7.16
CA HIS A 376 -0.79 6.46 -7.73
C HIS A 376 0.25 7.11 -6.81
N SER A 377 0.00 7.20 -5.49
CA SER A 377 0.99 7.72 -4.54
C SER A 377 2.27 6.86 -4.51
N THR A 378 2.12 5.53 -4.60
CA THR A 378 3.25 4.60 -4.72
C THR A 378 4.02 4.82 -6.03
N LEU A 379 3.32 4.93 -7.15
CA LEU A 379 3.95 5.15 -8.46
C LEU A 379 4.68 6.49 -8.53
N MET A 380 4.13 7.54 -7.93
CA MET A 380 4.78 8.85 -7.85
C MET A 380 6.13 8.75 -7.14
N ALA A 381 6.22 7.99 -6.04
CA ALA A 381 7.49 7.77 -5.34
C ALA A 381 8.46 6.93 -6.18
N ILE A 382 7.96 5.88 -6.86
CA ILE A 382 8.76 5.04 -7.78
C ILE A 382 9.30 5.88 -8.95
N MET A 383 8.49 6.77 -9.51
CA MET A 383 8.86 7.70 -10.59
C MET A 383 10.00 8.63 -10.14
N GLY A 384 9.94 9.16 -8.92
CA GLY A 384 11.03 9.94 -8.34
C GLY A 384 12.34 9.13 -8.21
N ARG A 385 12.25 7.86 -7.79
CA ARG A 385 13.41 6.95 -7.75
C ARG A 385 13.93 6.66 -9.16
N MET A 386 13.07 6.37 -10.12
CA MET A 386 13.45 6.12 -11.53
C MET A 386 14.22 7.31 -12.10
N ALA A 387 13.74 8.53 -11.87
CA ALA A 387 14.43 9.75 -12.28
C ALA A 387 15.81 9.85 -11.61
N ALA A 388 15.90 9.60 -10.30
CA ALA A 388 17.15 9.70 -9.55
C ALA A 388 18.17 8.65 -10.00
N TYR A 389 17.74 7.39 -10.15
CA TYR A 389 18.59 6.27 -10.52
C TYR A 389 19.15 6.39 -11.93
N THR A 390 18.34 6.89 -12.86
CA THR A 390 18.72 6.99 -14.28
C THR A 390 19.39 8.33 -14.60
N GLY A 391 19.09 9.39 -13.83
CA GLY A 391 19.46 10.77 -14.16
C GLY A 391 18.64 11.37 -15.30
N LYS A 392 17.50 10.77 -15.67
CA LYS A 392 16.61 11.25 -16.74
C LYS A 392 15.41 12.02 -16.20
N GLU A 393 14.84 12.85 -17.05
CA GLU A 393 13.45 13.28 -16.91
C GLU A 393 12.55 12.08 -17.23
N ILE A 394 11.62 11.78 -16.32
CA ILE A 394 10.66 10.68 -16.45
C ILE A 394 9.26 11.26 -16.44
N SER A 395 8.46 11.01 -17.47
CA SER A 395 7.04 11.33 -17.49
C SER A 395 6.21 10.32 -16.70
N TRP A 396 5.00 10.71 -16.29
CA TRP A 396 4.07 9.78 -15.61
C TRP A 396 3.76 8.56 -16.48
N THR A 397 3.56 8.77 -17.77
CA THR A 397 3.28 7.70 -18.73
C THR A 397 4.45 6.74 -18.86
N GLU A 398 5.68 7.24 -18.92
CA GLU A 398 6.88 6.38 -18.91
C GLU A 398 6.96 5.59 -17.61
N ALA A 399 6.84 6.24 -16.45
CA ALA A 399 6.89 5.56 -15.15
C ALA A 399 5.83 4.47 -15.03
N LEU A 400 4.59 4.74 -15.43
CA LEU A 400 3.49 3.76 -15.38
C LEU A 400 3.73 2.57 -16.31
N ASN A 401 4.36 2.79 -17.46
CA ASN A 401 4.59 1.78 -18.49
C ASN A 401 5.95 1.09 -18.42
N SER A 402 6.84 1.52 -17.51
CA SER A 402 8.13 0.86 -17.28
C SER A 402 7.97 -0.66 -17.14
N GLU A 403 8.88 -1.37 -17.79
CA GLU A 403 8.93 -2.84 -17.80
C GLU A 403 9.97 -3.39 -16.84
N GLU A 404 10.65 -2.51 -16.07
CA GLU A 404 11.59 -2.95 -15.04
C GLU A 404 10.89 -3.83 -14.00
N GLN A 405 11.28 -5.10 -13.97
CA GLN A 405 10.87 -6.05 -12.95
C GLN A 405 11.97 -6.15 -11.90
N LEU A 406 11.68 -5.67 -10.68
CA LEU A 406 12.62 -5.76 -9.57
C LEU A 406 12.40 -7.04 -8.77
N VAL A 407 11.14 -7.41 -8.55
CA VAL A 407 10.76 -8.56 -7.72
C VAL A 407 10.97 -9.85 -8.51
N PRO A 408 11.79 -10.80 -8.01
CA PRO A 408 12.00 -12.08 -8.68
C PRO A 408 10.73 -12.91 -8.76
N ASP A 409 10.51 -13.57 -9.90
CA ASP A 409 9.49 -14.60 -10.03
C ASP A 409 9.93 -15.92 -9.37
N ASN A 410 8.97 -16.68 -8.83
CA ASN A 410 9.20 -18.03 -8.29
C ASN A 410 10.32 -18.12 -7.25
N LEU A 411 10.34 -17.17 -6.29
CA LEU A 411 11.32 -17.11 -5.22
C LEU A 411 11.35 -18.43 -4.42
N THR A 412 12.55 -19.01 -4.26
CA THR A 412 12.79 -20.17 -3.39
C THR A 412 13.95 -19.88 -2.45
N TRP A 413 13.98 -20.52 -1.28
CA TRP A 413 15.04 -20.27 -0.29
C TRP A 413 16.45 -20.57 -0.82
N ASN A 414 16.60 -21.55 -1.72
CA ASN A 414 17.90 -21.98 -2.25
C ASN A 414 18.24 -21.33 -3.60
N MET A 415 17.47 -20.33 -4.03
CA MET A 415 17.74 -19.58 -5.27
C MET A 415 19.02 -18.74 -5.12
N ASP A 416 19.89 -18.81 -6.13
CA ASP A 416 20.95 -17.83 -6.32
C ASP A 416 20.30 -16.47 -6.65
N LEU A 417 20.47 -15.51 -5.74
CA LEU A 417 19.87 -14.18 -5.88
C LEU A 417 20.96 -13.13 -5.69
N PRO A 418 21.83 -12.92 -6.69
CA PRO A 418 22.89 -11.94 -6.58
C PRO A 418 22.30 -10.55 -6.38
N ILE A 419 22.97 -9.76 -5.55
CA ILE A 419 22.54 -8.39 -5.26
C ILE A 419 22.71 -7.56 -6.53
N ARG A 420 21.64 -6.89 -6.96
CA ARG A 420 21.71 -5.98 -8.11
C ARG A 420 22.69 -4.84 -7.83
N PRO A 421 23.51 -4.43 -8.82
CA PRO A 421 24.36 -3.26 -8.67
C PRO A 421 23.56 -2.03 -8.25
N MET A 422 24.19 -1.18 -7.43
CA MET A 422 23.62 0.13 -7.11
C MET A 422 23.48 0.96 -8.40
N ALA A 423 22.38 1.70 -8.51
CA ALA A 423 22.15 2.56 -9.66
C ALA A 423 23.23 3.65 -9.78
N MET A 424 23.57 4.00 -11.02
CA MET A 424 24.52 5.04 -11.35
C MET A 424 23.85 6.03 -12.29
N PRO A 425 23.48 7.24 -11.83
CA PRO A 425 22.84 8.25 -12.67
C PRO A 425 23.67 8.54 -13.93
N GLY A 426 23.02 8.62 -15.09
CA GLY A 426 23.68 8.75 -16.40
C GLY A 426 24.19 7.44 -17.01
N LYS A 427 24.25 6.34 -16.24
CA LYS A 427 24.64 5.00 -16.73
C LYS A 427 23.50 3.99 -16.66
N THR A 428 22.80 3.93 -15.53
CA THR A 428 21.62 3.07 -15.35
C THR A 428 20.56 3.42 -16.37
N LYS A 429 20.10 2.42 -17.11
CA LYS A 429 19.09 2.59 -18.16
C LYS A 429 17.71 2.59 -17.53
N PHE A 430 16.84 3.45 -18.06
CA PHE A 430 15.40 3.33 -17.86
C PHE A 430 14.91 2.16 -18.71
N VAL A 431 14.03 1.33 -18.14
CA VAL A 431 13.47 0.12 -18.75
C VAL A 431 11.97 0.22 -18.79
#